data_AF-A0A6S7KW80-F1
#
_entry.id   AF-A0A6S7KW80-F1
#
_cell.length_a   1.000
_cell.length_b   1.000
_cell.length_c   1.000
_cell.angle_alpha   90.00
_cell.angle_beta   90.00
_cell.angle_gamma   90.00
#
_symmetry.space_group_name_H-M   'P 1'
#
loop_
_entity.id
_entity.type
_entity.pdbx_description
1 polymer ?
#
loop_
_entity_poly.entity_id
_entity_poly.type
_entity_poly.pdbx_seq_one_letter_code
_entity_poly.pdbx_strand_id
1 'polypeptide(L)'
;MFKAGNLAAYVKEWQALTSDPEIMEILTGQRIEFSKIPVQSKTLMNVKFTETQTKLVDHEIGKLLNKGVIVSCTREEGDFVSPIFTRPKMDGTLRMILNLKSLNKFITYYHFKMETVWSAIRSMTLDAIWLP
;
A
#
# COMPACT_ATOMS: atom_id res chain seq x y z
N MET A 1 -20.21 3.76 6.64
CA MET A 1 -18.96 3.22 7.24
C MET A 1 -18.03 2.82 6.11
N PHE A 2 -16.77 3.24 6.12
CA PHE A 2 -15.81 2.90 5.05
C PHE A 2 -15.32 1.45 5.18
N LYS A 3 -15.28 0.70 4.07
CA LYS A 3 -14.64 -0.61 3.95
C LYS A 3 -13.65 -0.61 2.78
N ALA A 4 -12.46 -1.15 3.00
CA ALA A 4 -11.44 -1.33 1.96
C ALA A 4 -11.77 -2.53 1.05
N GLY A 5 -11.09 -2.63 -0.09
CA GLY A 5 -11.23 -3.76 -1.01
C GLY A 5 -12.48 -3.74 -1.90
N ASN A 6 -13.25 -2.65 -1.90
CA ASN A 6 -14.52 -2.60 -2.61
C ASN A 6 -14.38 -2.62 -4.15
N LEU A 7 -13.19 -2.34 -4.71
CA LEU A 7 -12.95 -2.43 -6.16
C LEU A 7 -13.27 -3.83 -6.72
N ALA A 8 -12.88 -4.87 -5.98
CA ALA A 8 -13.11 -6.27 -6.38
C ALA A 8 -14.61 -6.63 -6.48
N ALA A 9 -15.50 -5.88 -5.83
CA ALA A 9 -16.94 -6.10 -5.92
C ALA A 9 -17.54 -5.63 -7.25
N TYR A 10 -16.84 -4.77 -8.00
CA TYR A 10 -17.34 -4.14 -9.23
C TYR A 10 -16.58 -4.55 -10.49
N VAL A 11 -15.88 -5.69 -10.46
CA VAL A 11 -15.06 -6.15 -11.59
C VAL A 11 -15.87 -6.25 -12.88
N LYS A 12 -17.14 -6.68 -12.79
CA LYS A 12 -18.02 -6.84 -13.97
C LYS A 12 -18.36 -5.50 -14.62
N GLU A 13 -18.63 -4.48 -13.82
CA GLU A 13 -18.93 -3.14 -14.27
C GLU A 13 -17.70 -2.51 -14.94
N TRP A 14 -16.51 -2.74 -14.38
CA TRP A 14 -15.25 -2.31 -14.99
C TRP A 14 -14.94 -3.03 -16.30
N GLN A 15 -15.26 -4.32 -16.41
CA GLN A 15 -15.13 -5.10 -17.66
C GLN A 15 -16.01 -4.56 -18.80
N ALA A 16 -17.11 -3.89 -18.48
CA ALA A 16 -17.93 -3.23 -19.50
C ALA A 16 -17.31 -1.91 -20.02
N LEU A 17 -16.37 -1.30 -19.26
CA LEU A 17 -15.77 -0.01 -19.60
C LEU A 17 -14.42 -0.15 -20.30
N THR A 18 -13.66 -1.20 -20.00
CA THR A 18 -12.32 -1.39 -20.56
C THR A 18 -11.98 -2.87 -20.69
N SER A 19 -11.10 -3.19 -21.64
CA SER A 19 -10.46 -4.51 -21.79
C SER A 19 -8.95 -4.43 -21.54
N ASP A 20 -8.47 -3.33 -20.96
CA ASP A 20 -7.06 -3.11 -20.67
C ASP A 20 -6.55 -4.14 -19.63
N PRO A 21 -5.51 -4.92 -19.96
CA PRO A 21 -5.01 -5.97 -19.07
C PRO A 21 -4.47 -5.45 -17.72
N GLU A 22 -3.84 -4.28 -17.70
CA GLU A 22 -3.26 -3.70 -16.48
C GLU A 22 -4.37 -3.28 -15.52
N ILE A 23 -5.43 -2.66 -16.05
CA ILE A 23 -6.62 -2.31 -15.25
C ILE A 23 -7.28 -3.58 -14.68
N MET A 24 -7.37 -4.66 -15.46
CA MET A 24 -7.95 -5.93 -14.98
C MET A 24 -7.13 -6.57 -13.85
N GLU A 25 -5.81 -6.48 -13.93
CA GLU A 25 -4.93 -6.96 -12.85
C GLU A 25 -5.15 -6.15 -11.55
N ILE A 26 -5.23 -4.82 -11.64
CA ILE A 26 -5.48 -3.96 -10.47
C ILE A 26 -6.80 -4.32 -9.79
N LEU A 27 -7.86 -4.60 -10.56
CA LEU A 27 -9.18 -4.94 -10.05
C LEU A 27 -9.25 -6.29 -9.34
N THR A 28 -8.44 -7.25 -9.80
CA THR A 28 -8.41 -8.62 -9.25
C THR A 28 -7.35 -8.80 -8.17
N GLY A 29 -6.43 -7.84 -8.05
CA GLY A 29 -5.43 -7.77 -7.00
C GLY A 29 -4.03 -7.62 -7.58
N GLN A 30 -3.35 -6.54 -7.18
CA GLN A 30 -2.00 -6.27 -7.65
C GLN A 30 -0.95 -7.03 -6.85
N ARG A 31 0.06 -7.53 -7.55
CA ARG A 31 1.20 -8.23 -6.95
C ARG A 31 2.38 -7.28 -6.77
N ILE A 32 3.14 -7.50 -5.70
CA ILE A 32 4.44 -6.85 -5.54
C ILE A 32 5.44 -7.67 -6.31
N GLU A 33 6.11 -7.06 -7.28
CA GLU A 33 7.15 -7.72 -8.03
C GLU A 33 8.46 -7.74 -7.25
N PHE A 34 8.99 -8.94 -7.03
CA PHE A 34 10.24 -9.15 -6.34
C PHE A 34 11.33 -9.60 -7.33
N SER A 35 12.45 -8.88 -7.32
CA SER A 35 13.66 -9.22 -8.10
C SER A 35 14.36 -10.47 -7.57
N LYS A 36 14.14 -10.80 -6.29
CA LYS A 36 14.67 -11.97 -5.58
C LYS A 36 13.66 -12.38 -4.51
N ILE A 37 13.64 -13.67 -4.15
CA ILE A 37 12.81 -14.16 -3.05
C ILE A 37 13.19 -13.40 -1.77
N PRO A 38 12.24 -12.73 -1.10
CA PRO A 38 12.50 -12.05 0.17
C PRO A 38 12.96 -13.06 1.22
N VAL A 39 14.12 -12.80 1.82
CA VAL A 39 14.65 -13.61 2.91
C VAL A 39 14.88 -12.76 4.14
N GLN A 40 14.40 -13.23 5.29
CA GLN A 40 14.53 -12.57 6.58
C GLN A 40 15.39 -13.43 7.52
N SER A 41 16.71 -13.27 7.43
CA SER A 41 17.67 -14.03 8.25
C SER A 41 17.88 -13.46 9.66
N LYS A 42 17.58 -12.18 9.88
CA LYS A 42 17.77 -11.51 11.17
C LYS A 42 16.46 -11.49 11.96
N THR A 43 16.55 -11.90 13.22
CA THR A 43 15.50 -11.66 14.21
C THR A 43 15.19 -10.17 14.28
N LEU A 44 13.91 -9.82 14.15
CA LEU A 44 13.47 -8.44 14.25
C LEU A 44 13.60 -7.96 15.69
N MET A 45 14.28 -6.83 15.88
CA MET A 45 14.14 -6.07 17.11
C MET A 45 12.83 -5.32 17.06
N ASN A 46 11.84 -5.81 17.81
CA ASN A 46 10.59 -5.10 18.01
C ASN A 46 10.88 -3.80 18.78
N VAL A 47 10.30 -2.70 18.32
CA VAL A 47 10.31 -1.45 19.08
C VAL A 47 9.56 -1.70 20.38
N LYS A 48 10.19 -1.38 21.51
CA LYS A 48 9.50 -1.41 22.80
C LYS A 48 8.60 -0.20 22.90
N PHE A 49 7.30 -0.44 23.01
CA PHE A 49 6.30 0.60 23.27
C PHE A 49 6.07 0.77 24.77
N THR A 50 5.76 2.00 25.18
CA THR A 50 5.19 2.24 26.51
C THR A 50 3.76 1.69 26.58
N GLU A 51 3.22 1.49 27.77
CA GLU A 51 1.85 0.98 27.93
C GLU A 51 0.81 1.85 27.19
N THR A 52 0.95 3.18 27.27
CA THR A 52 0.09 4.11 26.55
C THR A 52 0.22 3.96 25.04
N GLN A 53 1.44 3.80 24.52
CA GLN A 53 1.68 3.59 23.09
C GLN A 53 1.10 2.26 22.62
N THR A 54 1.25 1.19 23.40
CA THR A 54 0.67 -0.12 23.10
C THR A 54 -0.85 -0.02 22.94
N LYS A 55 -1.55 0.61 23.89
CA LYS A 55 -3.01 0.81 23.81
C LYS A 55 -3.44 1.58 22.55
N LEU A 56 -2.68 2.60 22.16
CA LEU A 56 -2.95 3.39 20.96
C LEU A 56 -2.69 2.60 19.67
N VAL A 57 -1.63 1.78 19.65
CA VAL A 57 -1.32 0.89 18.54
C VAL A 57 -2.42 -0.16 18.38
N ASP A 58 -2.82 -0.82 19.46
CA ASP A 58 -3.89 -1.82 19.46
C ASP A 58 -5.22 -1.23 18.98
N HIS A 59 -5.53 0.00 19.40
CA HIS A 59 -6.71 0.72 18.92
C HIS A 59 -6.67 0.96 17.39
N GLU A 60 -5.53 1.40 16.85
CA GLU A 60 -5.41 1.63 15.40
C GLU A 60 -5.43 0.30 14.62
N ILE A 61 -4.84 -0.78 15.15
CA ILE A 61 -4.95 -2.13 14.57
C ILE A 61 -6.42 -2.56 14.50
N GLY A 62 -7.17 -2.43 15.60
CA GLY A 62 -8.59 -2.77 15.64
C GLY A 62 -9.41 -1.96 14.62
N LYS A 63 -9.10 -0.67 14.46
CA LYS A 63 -9.73 0.18 13.45
C LYS A 63 -9.41 -0.24 12.02
N LEU A 64 -8.18 -0.64 11.73
CA LEU A 64 -7.77 -1.14 10.41
C LEU A 64 -8.43 -2.50 10.09
N LEU A 65 -8.52 -3.38 11.08
CA LEU A 65 -9.27 -4.65 10.98
C LEU A 65 -10.76 -4.39 10.68
N ASN A 66 -11.40 -3.50 11.44
CA ASN A 66 -12.81 -3.15 11.24
C ASN A 66 -13.09 -2.55 9.85
N LYS A 67 -12.12 -1.84 9.27
CA LYS A 67 -12.19 -1.32 7.91
C LYS A 67 -11.86 -2.35 6.84
N GLY A 68 -11.36 -3.53 7.20
CA GLY A 68 -10.88 -4.55 6.25
C GLY A 68 -9.60 -4.15 5.52
N VAL A 69 -8.81 -3.21 6.06
CA VAL A 69 -7.53 -2.79 5.47
C VAL A 69 -6.43 -3.82 5.74
N ILE A 70 -6.51 -4.49 6.89
CA ILE A 70 -5.65 -5.61 7.27
C ILE A 70 -6.52 -6.79 7.70
N VAL A 71 -5.95 -7.98 7.70
CA VAL A 71 -6.58 -9.22 8.16
C VAL A 71 -5.64 -9.94 9.14
N SER A 72 -6.22 -10.78 10.00
CA SER A 72 -5.41 -11.69 10.82
C SER A 72 -4.84 -12.79 9.92
N CYS A 73 -3.56 -13.11 10.12
CA CYS A 73 -2.88 -14.20 9.43
C CYS A 73 -2.03 -15.01 10.42
N THR A 74 -1.78 -16.26 10.07
CA THR A 74 -0.85 -17.14 10.78
C THR A 74 0.55 -17.03 10.17
N ARG A 75 1.56 -17.42 10.95
CA ARG A 75 2.93 -17.53 10.46
C ARG A 75 3.02 -18.65 9.43
N GLU A 76 3.67 -18.37 8.31
CA GLU A 76 3.85 -19.30 7.19
C GLU A 76 5.33 -19.32 6.77
N GLU A 77 5.75 -20.42 6.15
CA GLU A 77 7.10 -20.49 5.61
C GLU A 77 7.30 -19.43 4.52
N GLY A 78 8.39 -18.67 4.60
CA GLY A 78 8.65 -17.57 3.69
C GLY A 78 7.94 -16.26 4.06
N ASP A 79 7.34 -16.16 5.26
CA ASP A 79 6.80 -14.91 5.74
C ASP A 79 7.88 -13.82 5.90
N PHE A 80 7.44 -12.56 5.78
CA PHE A 80 8.30 -11.41 5.96
C PHE A 80 7.65 -10.42 6.91
N VAL A 81 8.26 -10.21 8.07
CA VAL A 81 7.70 -9.30 9.07
C VAL A 81 8.44 -7.98 9.08
N SER A 82 7.66 -6.90 9.12
CA SER A 82 8.18 -5.54 9.20
C SER A 82 7.91 -4.97 10.59
N PRO A 83 8.93 -4.46 11.30
CA PRO A 83 8.70 -3.79 12.57
C PRO A 83 7.77 -2.60 12.40
N ILE A 84 6.92 -2.36 13.39
CA ILE A 84 6.12 -1.14 13.48
C ILE A 84 6.81 -0.11 14.36
N PHE A 85 6.65 1.16 14.03
CA PHE A 85 6.99 2.28 14.90
C PHE A 85 5.93 3.37 14.78
N THR A 86 5.87 4.24 15.79
CA THR A 86 4.85 5.29 15.86
C THR A 86 5.46 6.68 15.74
N ARG A 87 4.74 7.59 15.09
CA ARG A 87 5.02 9.03 15.13
C ARG A 87 3.79 9.80 15.62
N PRO A 88 3.95 10.87 16.41
CA PRO A 88 2.83 11.72 16.77
C PRO A 88 2.26 12.42 15.53
N LYS A 89 0.95 12.54 15.46
CA LYS A 89 0.25 13.46 14.55
C LYS A 89 -0.02 14.78 15.27
N MET A 90 -0.36 15.82 14.49
CA MET A 90 -0.73 17.13 15.03
C MET A 90 -2.00 17.08 15.89
N ASP A 91 -2.91 16.16 15.62
CA ASP A 91 -4.18 15.98 16.35
C ASP A 91 -4.02 15.22 17.68
N GLY A 92 -2.79 14.91 18.10
CA GLY A 92 -2.50 14.15 19.32
C GLY A 92 -2.61 12.63 19.16
N THR A 93 -3.09 12.12 18.01
CA THR A 93 -3.11 10.68 17.73
C THR A 93 -1.76 10.18 17.23
N LEU A 94 -1.56 8.85 17.20
CA LEU A 94 -0.35 8.25 16.64
C LEU A 94 -0.57 7.84 15.17
N ARG A 95 0.49 7.99 14.38
CA ARG A 95 0.63 7.37 13.07
C ARG A 95 1.47 6.10 13.25
N MET A 96 0.83 4.94 13.08
CA MET A 96 1.53 3.66 12.98
C MET A 96 2.20 3.54 11.61
N ILE A 97 3.47 3.14 11.58
CA ILE A 97 4.28 3.06 10.36
C ILE A 97 4.99 1.71 10.32
N LEU A 98 4.89 1.01 9.19
CA LEU A 98 5.66 -0.20 8.90
C LEU A 98 7.05 0.16 8.40
N ASN A 99 8.08 -0.43 8.98
CA ASN A 99 9.45 -0.28 8.50
C ASN A 99 9.74 -1.27 7.37
N LEU A 100 9.45 -0.85 6.14
CA LEU A 100 9.65 -1.67 4.93
C LEU A 100 11.08 -1.60 4.36
N LYS A 101 12.03 -0.93 5.02
CA LYS A 101 13.40 -0.75 4.48
C LYS A 101 14.09 -2.05 4.07
N SER A 102 13.87 -3.12 4.84
CA SER A 102 14.46 -4.42 4.54
C SER A 102 13.74 -5.13 3.37
N LEU A 103 12.41 -5.06 3.33
CA LEU A 103 11.61 -5.66 2.26
C LEU A 103 11.91 -4.99 0.90
N ASN A 104 12.06 -3.66 0.90
CA ASN A 104 12.31 -2.87 -0.30
C ASN A 104 13.60 -3.26 -1.04
N LYS A 105 14.52 -4.00 -0.41
CA LYS A 105 15.74 -4.51 -1.07
C LYS A 105 15.47 -5.66 -2.06
N PHE A 106 14.30 -6.30 -1.92
CA PHE A 106 13.90 -7.42 -2.76
C PHE A 106 12.93 -6.99 -3.87
N ILE A 107 12.29 -5.83 -3.73
CA ILE A 107 11.30 -5.31 -4.69
C ILE A 107 12.03 -4.89 -5.98
N THR A 108 11.45 -5.23 -7.14
CA THR A 108 11.95 -4.79 -8.44
C THR A 108 11.89 -3.28 -8.53
N TYR A 109 13.02 -2.65 -8.87
CA TYR A 109 13.05 -1.20 -9.07
C TYR A 109 12.57 -0.84 -10.47
N TYR A 110 11.47 -0.10 -10.51
CA TYR A 110 10.98 0.56 -11.70
C TYR A 110 11.32 2.05 -11.64
N HIS A 111 11.97 2.56 -12.69
CA HIS A 111 12.16 4.00 -12.81
C HIS A 111 10.78 4.64 -13.00
N PHE A 112 10.27 5.20 -11.92
CA PHE A 112 9.00 5.92 -11.92
C PHE A 112 9.26 7.40 -11.78
N LYS A 113 8.71 8.18 -12.73
CA LYS A 113 8.66 9.63 -12.62
C LYS A 113 7.20 10.02 -12.44
N MET A 114 6.89 10.63 -11.29
CA MET A 114 5.59 11.25 -11.11
C MET A 114 5.53 12.50 -11.97
N GLU A 115 4.63 12.50 -12.95
CA GLU A 115 4.35 13.72 -13.71
C GLU A 115 3.76 14.78 -12.78
N THR A 116 4.14 16.02 -13.02
CA THR A 116 3.61 17.17 -12.29
C THR A 116 2.25 17.56 -12.86
N VAL A 117 1.44 18.26 -12.07
CA VAL A 117 0.19 18.87 -12.58
C VAL A 117 0.49 19.75 -13.80
N TRP A 118 1.63 20.45 -13.80
CA TRP A 118 2.05 21.29 -14.93
C TRP A 118 2.37 20.50 -16.20
N SER A 119 3.03 19.36 -16.09
CA SER A 119 3.30 18.53 -17.25
C SER A 119 2.02 17.90 -17.79
N ALA A 120 1.07 17.51 -16.92
CA ALA A 120 -0.26 17.07 -17.34
C ALA A 120 -1.03 18.18 -18.09
N ILE A 121 -1.09 19.40 -17.53
CA ILE A 121 -1.74 20.55 -18.17
C ILE A 121 -1.11 20.83 -19.54
N ARG A 122 0.22 20.81 -19.63
CA ARG A 122 0.93 21.07 -20.89
C ARG A 122 0.59 20.04 -21.97
N SER A 123 0.49 18.76 -21.61
CA SER A 123 0.09 17.71 -22.56
C SER A 123 -1.32 17.93 -23.09
N MET A 124 -2.28 18.30 -22.22
CA MET A 124 -3.66 18.59 -22.63
C MET A 124 -3.76 19.78 -23.60
N THR A 125 -2.91 20.80 -23.45
CA THR A 125 -2.90 21.96 -24.34
C THR A 125 -2.22 21.68 -25.69
N LEU A 126 -1.29 20.73 -25.76
CA LEU A 126 -0.60 20.37 -27.00
C LEU A 126 -1.51 19.59 -27.95
N ASP A 127 -2.40 18.74 -27.41
CA ASP A 127 -3.38 18.01 -28.21
C ASP A 127 -4.45 18.94 -28.82
N ALA A 128 -4.71 20.11 -28.21
CA ALA A 128 -5.63 21.11 -28.72
C ALA A 128 -5.07 21.94 -29.90
N ILE A 129 -3.76 21.87 -30.18
CA ILE A 129 -3.10 22.61 -31.26
C ILE A 129 -3.00 21.75 -32.55
N TRP A 130 -3.37 20.46 -32.48
CA TRP A 130 -3.30 19.49 -33.58
C TRP A 130 -4.68 19.02 -34.10
N LEU A 131 -5.71 19.86 -34.01
CA LEU A 131 -6.92 19.66 -34.83
C LEU A 131 -6.77 20.46 -36.14
N PRO A 132 -6.96 19.84 -37.32
CA PRO A 132 -6.81 20.50 -38.62
C PRO A 132 -7.82 21.63 -38.85
#